data_AF-A0A537G0G4-F1
#
_entry.id   AF-A0A537G0G4-F1
#
_cell.length_a   1.000
_cell.length_b   1.000
_cell.length_c   1.000
_cell.angle_alpha   90.00
_cell.angle_beta   90.00
_cell.angle_gamma   90.00
#
_symmetry.space_group_name_H-M   'P 1'
#
loop_
_entity.id
_entity.type
_entity.pdbx_description
1 polymer ?
#
loop_
_entity_poly.entity_id
_entity_poly.type
_entity_poly.pdbx_seq_one_letter_code
_entity_poly.pdbx_strand_id
1 'polypeptide(L)' 'MFVNGRRKPWEEEEIDYSQAVDLAYPPPHKDTEEFTVQYSKGPDENRQGTLVAGQDVEVKSGMVFNVSRTDKS' A
#
# COMPACT_ATOMS: atom_id res chain seq x y z
N MET A 1 -8.55 5.44 -3.82
CA MET A 1 -7.98 5.32 -2.44
C MET A 1 -7.04 6.49 -2.14
N PHE A 2 -6.41 6.53 -0.97
CA PHE A 2 -5.35 7.47 -0.63
C PHE A 2 -4.03 6.73 -0.37
N VAL A 3 -2.93 7.23 -0.90
CA VAL A 3 -1.58 6.71 -0.67
C VAL A 3 -0.71 7.85 -0.14
N ASN A 4 -0.13 7.71 1.05
CA ASN A 4 0.67 8.75 1.72
C ASN A 4 -0.03 10.12 1.74
N GLY A 5 -1.32 10.13 2.06
CA GLY A 5 -2.15 11.34 2.12
C GLY A 5 -2.59 11.92 0.77
N ARG A 6 -2.16 11.33 -0.36
CA ARG A 6 -2.55 11.78 -1.71
C ARG A 6 -3.62 10.88 -2.29
N ARG A 7 -4.68 11.48 -2.86
CA ARG A 7 -5.71 10.70 -3.56
C ARG A 7 -5.11 10.07 -4.80
N LYS A 8 -5.29 8.75 -4.95
CA LYS A 8 -4.87 7.99 -6.12
C LYS A 8 -6.10 7.33 -6.76
N PRO A 9 -6.28 7.45 -8.10
CA PRO A 9 -7.24 6.63 -8.81
C PRO A 9 -6.82 5.16 -8.65
N TRP A 10 -7.80 4.30 -8.40
CA TRP A 10 -7.65 2.85 -8.33
C TRP A 10 -8.96 2.25 -8.80
N GLU A 11 -8.88 1.35 -9.77
CA GLU A 11 -10.05 0.78 -10.45
C GLU A 11 -10.22 -0.72 -10.15
N GLU A 12 -9.20 -1.35 -9.60
CA GLU A 12 -9.20 -2.78 -9.24
C GLU A 12 -9.80 -2.99 -7.85
N GLU A 13 -10.33 -4.20 -7.61
CA GLU A 13 -10.97 -4.57 -6.35
C GLU A 13 -9.93 -4.87 -5.26
N GLU A 14 -8.73 -5.28 -5.66
CA GLU A 14 -7.62 -5.62 -4.76
C GLU A 14 -6.40 -4.77 -5.10
N ILE A 15 -5.48 -4.66 -4.13
CA ILE A 15 -4.16 -4.09 -4.35
C ILE A 15 -3.09 -4.93 -3.67
N ASP A 16 -2.05 -5.27 -4.41
CA ASP A 16 -0.90 -5.96 -3.86
C ASP A 16 0.16 -5.01 -3.31
N TYR A 17 1.08 -5.57 -2.52
CA TYR A 17 2.21 -4.84 -1.92
C TYR A 17 2.99 -3.99 -2.94
N SER A 18 3.33 -4.56 -4.09
CA SER A 18 4.18 -3.90 -5.10
C SER A 18 3.44 -2.75 -5.76
N GLN A 19 2.15 -2.93 -6.07
CA GLN A 19 1.30 -1.87 -6.60
C GLN A 19 1.16 -0.70 -5.61
N ALA A 20 0.96 -0.98 -4.32
CA ALA A 20 0.91 0.05 -3.29
C ALA A 20 2.24 0.83 -3.19
N VAL A 21 3.37 0.11 -3.29
CA VAL A 21 4.71 0.70 -3.34
C VAL A 21 4.89 1.59 -4.56
N ASP A 22 4.55 1.13 -5.77
CA ASP A 22 4.67 1.88 -7.02
C ASP A 22 3.86 3.18 -7.01
N LEU A 23 2.69 3.17 -6.37
CA LEU A 23 1.86 4.37 -6.23
C LEU A 23 2.48 5.42 -5.30
N ALA A 24 3.22 4.98 -4.29
CA ALA A 24 3.91 5.85 -3.34
C ALA A 24 5.27 6.32 -3.88
N TYR A 25 6.03 5.40 -4.47
CA TYR A 25 7.37 5.58 -5.02
C TYR A 25 7.36 5.00 -6.44
N PRO A 26 7.29 5.82 -7.49
CA PRO A 26 7.31 5.32 -8.85
C PRO A 26 8.62 4.57 -9.16
N PRO A 27 8.57 3.44 -9.89
CA PRO A 27 9.76 2.66 -10.25
C PRO A 27 10.76 3.48 -11.11
N PRO A 28 12.03 3.03 -11.21
CA PRO A 28 12.57 1.77 -10.69
C PRO A 28 12.96 1.83 -9.20
N HIS A 29 12.79 0.69 -8.53
CA HIS A 29 13.28 0.44 -7.17
C HIS A 29 14.60 -0.33 -7.21
N LYS A 30 15.46 -0.15 -6.20
CA LYS A 30 16.63 -1.03 -6.01
C LYS A 30 16.20 -2.32 -5.31
N ASP A 31 16.84 -3.45 -5.64
CA ASP A 31 16.57 -4.76 -4.99
C ASP A 31 16.78 -4.75 -3.46
N THR A 32 17.55 -3.80 -2.94
CA THR A 32 17.81 -3.64 -1.50
C THR A 32 16.78 -2.76 -0.79
N GLU A 33 15.81 -2.19 -1.51
CA GLU A 33 14.77 -1.36 -0.91
C GLU A 33 13.65 -2.23 -0.37
N GLU A 34 13.50 -2.25 0.95
CA GLU A 34 12.34 -2.80 1.61
C GLU A 34 11.36 -1.66 1.93
N PHE A 35 10.07 -1.95 1.79
CA PHE A 35 9.01 -1.01 2.13
C PHE A 35 8.07 -1.65 3.15
N THR A 36 7.47 -0.80 3.97
CA THR A 36 6.37 -1.18 4.86
C THR A 36 5.12 -0.49 4.33
N VAL A 37 4.10 -1.27 3.98
CA VAL A 37 2.80 -0.77 3.57
C VAL A 37 1.82 -1.03 4.71
N GLN A 38 1.26 0.03 5.28
CA GLN A 38 0.19 -0.04 6.28
C GLN A 38 -1.10 0.46 5.66
N TYR A 39 -2.19 -0.27 5.85
CA TYR A 39 -3.50 0.16 5.39
C TYR A 39 -4.45 0.41 6.55
N SER A 40 -5.41 1.29 6.32
CA SER A 40 -6.45 1.63 7.28
C SER A 40 -7.72 2.09 6.56
N LYS A 41 -8.83 2.14 7.32
CA LYS A 41 -10.17 2.40 6.77
C LYS A 41 -10.56 1.36 5.71
N GLY A 42 -10.11 0.12 5.87
CA GLY A 42 -10.58 -1.03 5.11
C GLY A 42 -11.96 -1.53 5.60
N PRO A 43 -12.53 -2.59 5.00
CA PRO A 43 -13.83 -3.15 5.39
C PRO A 43 -13.87 -3.55 6.87
N ASP A 44 -15.05 -3.75 7.46
CA ASP A 44 -15.15 -4.06 8.91
C ASP A 44 -14.38 -5.33 9.29
N GLU A 45 -14.27 -6.29 8.37
CA GLU A 45 -13.46 -7.50 8.53
C GLU A 45 -11.95 -7.22 8.51
N ASN A 46 -11.48 -6.26 7.70
CA ASN A 46 -10.07 -5.90 7.54
C ASN A 46 -9.87 -4.38 7.64
N ARG A 47 -10.20 -3.82 8.81
CA ARG A 47 -10.26 -2.36 9.00
C ARG A 47 -8.89 -1.68 8.90
N GLN A 48 -7.83 -2.37 9.33
CA GLN A 48 -6.44 -1.92 9.28
C GLN A 48 -5.46 -3.09 9.38
N GLY A 49 -4.25 -2.90 8.88
CA GLY A 49 -3.21 -3.93 8.93
C GLY A 49 -1.94 -3.50 8.21
N THR A 50 -1.01 -4.45 8.08
CA THR A 50 0.21 -4.32 7.30
C THR A 50 0.13 -5.24 6.10
N LEU A 51 0.52 -4.74 4.95
CA LEU A 51 0.65 -5.47 3.70
C LEU A 51 2.15 -5.69 3.45
N VAL A 52 2.60 -6.94 3.39
CA VAL A 52 3.99 -7.29 3.05
C VAL A 52 4.08 -7.94 1.68
N ALA A 53 5.30 -8.09 1.16
CA ALA A 53 5.55 -8.70 -0.15
C ALA A 53 4.87 -10.07 -0.28
N GLY A 54 4.14 -10.27 -1.38
CA GLY A 54 3.36 -11.49 -1.64
C GLY A 54 1.96 -11.51 -1.03
N GLN A 55 1.53 -10.43 -0.37
CA GLN A 55 0.15 -10.24 0.08
C GLN A 55 -0.59 -9.19 -0.76
N ASP A 56 -1.90 -9.31 -0.74
CA ASP A 56 -2.89 -8.40 -1.31
C ASP A 56 -4.01 -8.12 -0.28
N VAL A 57 -4.76 -7.05 -0.52
CA VAL A 57 -5.97 -6.71 0.22
C VAL A 57 -7.04 -6.09 -0.68
N GLU A 58 -8.29 -6.36 -0.35
CA GLU A 58 -9.44 -5.70 -0.97
C GLU A 58 -9.45 -4.19 -0.69
N VAL A 59 -9.58 -3.41 -1.76
CA VAL A 59 -9.66 -1.96 -1.73
C VAL A 59 -11.11 -1.53 -1.71
N LYS A 60 -11.46 -0.72 -0.71
CA LYS A 60 -12.71 0.04 -0.70
C LYS A 60 -12.49 1.54 -0.87
N SER A 61 -13.54 2.22 -1.30
CA SER A 61 -13.52 3.68 -1.43
C SER A 61 -13.14 4.34 -0.09
N GLY A 62 -12.17 5.25 -0.14
CA GLY A 62 -11.69 5.97 1.04
C GLY A 62 -10.64 5.24 1.88
N MET A 63 -10.23 4.03 1.50
CA MET A 63 -9.12 3.32 2.14
C MET A 63 -7.82 4.13 2.02
N VAL A 64 -6.98 4.04 3.05
CA VAL A 64 -5.74 4.81 3.18
C VAL A 64 -4.58 3.85 3.33
N PHE A 65 -3.60 3.97 2.45
CA PHE A 65 -2.34 3.26 2.45
C PHE A 65 -1.22 4.23 2.82
N ASN A 66 -0.37 3.83 3.75
CA ASN A 66 0.85 4.53 4.14
C ASN A 66 2.03 3.64 3.81
N VAL A 67 2.92 4.14 2.96
CA VAL A 67 4.09 3.42 2.47
C VAL A 67 5.34 4.16 2.90
N SER A 68 6.18 3.47 3.67
CA SER A 68 7.46 3.98 4.14
C SER A 68 8.58 3.04 3.72
N ARG A 69 9.71 3.60 3.26
CA ARG A 69 10.94 2.82 3.11
C ARG A 69 11.42 2.33 4.47
N THR A 70 11.69 1.04 4.56
CA THR A 70 12.33 0.41 5.70
C THR A 70 13.83 0.53 5.50
N ASP A 71 14.44 1.57 6.05
CA ASP A 71 15.90 1.61 6.16
C ASP A 71 16.28 0.64 7.29
N LYS A 72 16.90 -0.49 6.94
CA LYS A 72 17.57 -1.34 7.94
C LYS A 72 18.84 -0.60 8.36
N SER A 73 18.77 0.11 9.49
CA SER A 73 19.94 0.67 10.21
C SER A 73 20.96 -0.40 10.57
#